data_AF-A0A1Y0IG29-F1
#
_entry.id   AF-A0A1Y0IG29-F1
#
_cell.length_a   1.000
_cell.length_b   1.000
_cell.length_c   1.000
_cell.angle_alpha   90.00
_cell.angle_beta   90.00
_cell.angle_gamma   90.00
#
_symmetry.space_group_name_H-M   'P 1'
#
loop_
_entity.id
_entity.type
_entity.pdbx_description
1 polymer ?
#
loop_
_entity_poly.entity_id
_entity_poly.type
_entity_poly.pdbx_seq_one_letter_code
_entity_poly.pdbx_strand_id
1 'polypeptide(L)' 'MSRANIIINNVPAYKNSKPIELSLSVFKERWLPGLEKDNYNVGVNWSGKRATGYDKSPSEVLKNIECYEQKWL' A
#
# COMPACT_ATOMS: atom_id res chain seq x y z
N MET A 1 -2.22 1.65 17.47
CA MET A 1 -3.07 1.23 16.33
C MET A 1 -2.44 1.73 15.03
N SER A 2 -2.38 0.90 13.98
CA SER A 2 -1.90 1.34 12.66
C SER A 2 -2.91 2.29 11.99
N ARG A 3 -2.45 3.14 11.06
CA ARG A 3 -3.32 4.04 10.28
C ARG A 3 -4.41 3.27 9.52
N ALA A 4 -4.10 2.08 9.01
CA ALA A 4 -5.07 1.21 8.35
C ALA A 4 -6.24 0.83 9.28
N ASN A 5 -5.95 0.48 10.54
CA ASN A 5 -7.00 0.18 11.53
C ASN A 5 -7.87 1.42 11.84
N ILE A 6 -7.27 2.61 11.91
CA ILE A 6 -8.03 3.85 12.09
C ILE A 6 -8.99 4.08 10.92
N ILE A 7 -8.55 3.86 9.69
CA ILE A 7 -9.39 4.03 8.49
C ILE A 7 -10.54 3.03 8.50
N ILE A 8 -10.26 1.75 8.74
CA ILE A 8 -11.27 0.68 8.79
C ILE A 8 -12.36 0.97 9.82
N ASN A 9 -11.96 1.46 11.00
CA ASN A 9 -12.91 1.76 12.09
C ASN A 9 -13.79 2.98 11.81
N ASN A 10 -13.33 3.95 10.99
CA ASN A 10 -14.01 5.23 10.82
C ASN A 10 -14.66 5.44 9.45
N VAL A 11 -14.30 4.63 8.44
CA VAL A 11 -14.81 4.78 7.07
C VAL A 11 -15.72 3.58 6.74
N PRO A 12 -17.05 3.79 6.61
CA PRO A 12 -18.02 2.69 6.44
C PRO A 12 -17.71 1.73 5.28
N ALA A 13 -17.12 2.22 4.19
CA ALA A 13 -16.74 1.40 3.04
C ALA A 13 -15.70 0.32 3.37
N TYR A 14 -14.90 0.52 4.43
CA TYR A 14 -13.86 -0.42 4.85
C TYR A 14 -14.24 -1.22 6.11
N LYS A 15 -15.47 -1.09 6.63
CA LYS A 15 -15.89 -1.70 7.91
C LYS A 15 -15.71 -3.23 7.97
N ASN A 16 -15.80 -3.89 6.82
CA ASN A 16 -15.65 -5.35 6.70
C ASN A 16 -14.26 -5.76 6.17
N SER A 17 -13.35 -4.81 6.00
CA SER A 17 -11.98 -5.08 5.57
C SER A 17 -11.13 -5.53 6.76
N LYS A 18 -10.20 -6.46 6.51
CA LYS A 18 -9.17 -6.87 7.48
C LYS A 18 -7.80 -6.49 6.93
N PRO A 19 -7.02 -5.65 7.64
CA PRO A 19 -5.68 -5.34 7.18
C PRO A 19 -4.80 -6.59 7.33
N ILE A 20 -3.97 -6.86 6.33
CA ILE A 20 -2.96 -7.92 6.37
C ILE A 20 -1.60 -7.24 6.43
N GLU A 21 -0.83 -7.59 7.45
CA GLU A 21 0.56 -7.17 7.57
C GLU A 21 1.45 -8.10 6.74
N LEU A 22 2.38 -7.52 6.00
CA LEU A 22 3.34 -8.23 5.16
C LEU A 22 4.75 -7.78 5.56
N SER A 23 5.71 -8.71 5.51
CA SER A 23 7.11 -8.30 5.54
C SER A 23 7.43 -7.48 4.28
N LEU A 24 8.38 -6.55 4.42
CA LEU A 24 8.79 -5.71 3.29
C LEU A 24 9.35 -6.54 2.13
N SER A 25 10.10 -7.62 2.42
CA SER A 25 10.62 -8.54 1.40
C SER A 25 9.50 -9.22 0.61
N VAL A 26 8.49 -9.77 1.29
CA VAL A 26 7.33 -10.40 0.63
C VAL A 26 6.57 -9.40 -0.21
N PHE A 27 6.43 -8.16 0.26
CA PHE A 27 5.78 -7.11 -0.51
C PHE A 27 6.55 -6.79 -1.79
N LYS A 28 7.87 -6.58 -1.70
CA LYS A 28 8.75 -6.28 -2.84
C LYS A 28 8.84 -7.42 -3.85
N GLU A 29 9.04 -8.65 -3.38
CA GLU A 29 9.42 -9.79 -4.23
C GLU A 29 8.21 -10.53 -4.81
N ARG A 30 7.05 -10.47 -4.14
CA ARG A 30 5.85 -11.22 -4.56
C ARG A 30 4.68 -10.33 -4.94
N TRP A 31 4.35 -9.35 -4.12
CA TRP A 31 3.13 -8.55 -4.33
C TRP A 31 3.29 -7.52 -5.43
N LEU A 32 4.35 -6.70 -5.42
CA LEU A 32 4.55 -5.69 -6.45
C LEU A 32 4.65 -6.31 -7.87
N PRO A 33 5.41 -7.39 -8.11
CA PRO A 33 5.46 -8.02 -9.43
C PRO A 33 4.12 -8.64 -9.84
N GLY A 34 3.37 -9.20 -8.88
CA GLY A 34 2.04 -9.75 -9.14
C GLY A 34 1.04 -8.66 -9.56
N LEU A 35 1.02 -7.53 -8.84
CA LEU A 35 0.18 -6.39 -9.19
C LEU A 35 0.52 -5.81 -10.56
N GLU A 36 1.81 -5.72 -10.90
CA GLU A 36 2.26 -5.25 -12.21
C GLU A 36 1.78 -6.19 -13.32
N LYS A 37 1.95 -7.51 -13.12
CA LYS A 37 1.47 -8.53 -14.06
C LYS A 37 -0.04 -8.46 -14.29
N ASP A 38 -0.79 -8.18 -13.23
CA ASP A 38 -2.25 -8.10 -13.27
C ASP A 38 -2.75 -6.69 -13.64
N ASN A 39 -1.85 -5.76 -13.98
CA ASN A 39 -2.12 -4.38 -14.36
C ASN A 39 -2.88 -3.56 -13.29
N TYR A 40 -2.53 -3.76 -12.02
CA TYR A 40 -3.03 -3.01 -10.87
C TYR A 40 -2.03 -1.99 -10.33
N ASN A 41 -2.56 -0.85 -9.89
CA ASN A 41 -1.81 0.17 -9.16
C ASN A 41 -1.82 -0.08 -7.64
N VAL A 42 -0.87 0.54 -6.96
CA VAL A 42 -0.83 0.64 -5.49
C VAL A 42 -1.47 1.95 -5.06
N GLY A 43 -2.56 1.85 -4.30
CA GLY A 43 -3.20 2.99 -3.66
C GLY A 43 -2.43 3.42 -2.40
N VAL A 44 -1.80 4.58 -2.45
CA VAL A 44 -0.99 5.12 -1.34
C VAL A 44 -1.76 6.24 -0.66
N ASN A 45 -1.83 6.16 0.67
CA ASN A 45 -2.50 7.15 1.53
C ASN A 45 -3.98 7.38 1.22
N TRP A 46 -4.65 6.43 0.57
CA TRP A 46 -6.10 6.46 0.36
C TRP A 46 -6.83 6.60 1.69
N SER A 47 -7.72 7.58 1.78
CA SER A 47 -8.52 7.80 2.98
C SER A 47 -9.84 8.53 2.70
N GLY A 48 -10.75 8.46 3.67
CA GLY A 48 -12.03 9.15 3.63
C GLY A 48 -13.07 8.49 2.70
N LYS A 49 -14.26 9.11 2.63
CA LYS A 49 -15.42 8.57 1.89
C LYS A 49 -15.18 8.41 0.39
N ARG A 50 -14.24 9.18 -0.18
CA ARG A 50 -13.90 9.17 -1.61
C ARG A 50 -12.55 8.48 -1.90
N ALA A 51 -11.97 7.77 -0.93
CA ALA A 51 -10.67 7.09 -1.05
C ALA A 51 -9.59 7.98 -1.69
N THR A 52 -9.49 9.24 -1.25
CA THR A 52 -8.56 10.21 -1.84
C THR A 52 -7.13 9.88 -1.44
N GLY A 53 -6.22 9.91 -2.41
CA GLY A 53 -4.78 9.69 -2.23
C GLY A 53 -4.08 9.62 -3.58
N TYR A 54 -3.03 8.79 -3.68
CA TYR A 54 -2.24 8.67 -4.90
C TYR A 54 -2.25 7.25 -5.41
N ASP A 55 -2.33 7.11 -6.73
CA ASP A 55 -2.14 5.84 -7.40
C ASP A 55 -0.72 5.82 -7.95
N LYS A 56 0.03 4.79 -7.59
CA LYS A 56 1.40 4.58 -8.03
C LYS A 56 1.51 3.24 -8.72
N SER A 57 2.28 3.19 -9.80
CA SER A 57 2.64 1.90 -10.39
C SER A 57 3.47 1.08 -9.39
N PRO A 58 3.39 -0.25 -9.42
CA PRO A 58 4.23 -1.10 -8.57
C PRO A 58 5.73 -0.80 -8.72
N SER A 59 6.19 -0.51 -9.94
CA SER A 59 7.59 -0.11 -10.21
C SER A 59 7.98 1.22 -9.53
N GLU A 60 7.13 2.25 -9.54
CA GLU A 60 7.37 3.50 -8.80
C GLU A 60 7.47 3.27 -7.30
N VAL A 61 6.60 2.40 -6.75
CA VAL A 61 6.61 2.08 -5.32
C VAL A 61 7.91 1.38 -4.92
N LEU A 62 8.36 0.39 -5.70
CA LEU A 62 9.62 -0.32 -5.44
C LEU A 62 10.81 0.65 -5.42
N LYS A 63 10.91 1.50 -6.45
CA LYS A 63 11.98 2.52 -6.55
C LYS A 63 12.01 3.46 -5.33
N ASN A 64 10.84 3.87 -4.85
CA ASN A 64 10.75 4.76 -3.69
C ASN A 64 11.17 4.05 -2.39
N ILE A 65 10.81 2.77 -2.23
CA ILE A 65 11.24 1.96 -1.08
C ILE A 65 12.76 1.82 -1.07
N GLU A 66 13.36 1.42 -2.19
CA GLU A 66 14.81 1.23 -2.30
C GLU A 66 15.59 2.53 -2.07
N CYS A 67 15.10 3.65 -2.60
CA CYS A 67 15.68 4.97 -2.34
C CYS A 67 15.63 5.34 -0.85
N TYR A 68 14.56 4.96 -0.15
CA TYR A 68 14.45 5.19 1.28
C TYR A 68 15.39 4.26 2.06
N GLU A 69 15.47 2.97 1.72
CA GLU A 69 16.40 2.02 2.35
C GLU A 69 17.86 2.50 2.24
N GLN A 70 18.27 3.04 1.09
CA GLN A 70 19.61 3.60 0.86
C GLN A 70 19.88 4.90 1.63
N LYS A 71 18.84 5.65 2.00
CA LYS A 71 18.99 6.92 2.75
C LYS A 71 19.33 6.73 4.22
N TRP A 72 19.16 5.52 4.75
CA TRP A 72 19.35 5.18 6.17
C TRP A 72 20.40 4.09 6.38
N LEU A 73 21.19 3.81 5.35
CA LEU A 73 22.47 3.08 5.41
C LEU A 73 23.62 4.10 5.45
#